data_AF-A0A1D2TRW4-F1
#
_entry.id   AF-A0A1D2TRW4-F1
#
_cell.length_a   1.000
_cell.length_b   1.000
_cell.length_c   1.000
_cell.angle_alpha   90.00
_cell.angle_beta   90.00
_cell.angle_gamma   90.00
#
_symmetry.space_group_name_H-M   'P 1'
#
loop_
_entity.id
_entity.type
_entity.pdbx_description
1 polymer ?
#
loop_
_entity_poly.entity_id
_entity_poly.type
_entity_poly.pdbx_seq_one_letter_code
_entity_poly.pdbx_strand_id
1 'polypeptide(L)'
;MVREFARKHGSALRGLAVVGGALATAAAVAVGAVLAVFFAATVVVIAVMASALLALAGLALRAKKARAQRDDGVIEARHLGGHHWVAYGWNERQGR
;
A
#
# COMPACT_ATOMS: atom_id res chain seq x y z
N MET A 1 -15.30 18.57 65.45
CA MET A 1 -14.27 19.24 64.63
C MET A 1 -13.42 18.30 63.77
N VAL A 2 -12.85 17.20 64.29
CA VAL A 2 -11.90 16.34 63.52
C VAL A 2 -12.48 15.69 62.23
N ARG A 3 -13.76 15.26 62.25
CA ARG A 3 -14.41 14.66 61.05
C ARG A 3 -14.62 15.64 59.89
N GLU A 4 -14.68 16.93 60.19
CA GLU A 4 -14.92 17.98 59.20
C GLU A 4 -13.66 18.27 58.38
N PHE A 5 -12.50 18.28 59.04
CA PHE A 5 -11.19 18.38 58.38
C PHE A 5 -10.91 17.19 57.46
N ALA A 6 -11.17 15.96 57.91
CA ALA A 6 -10.99 14.76 57.09
C ALA A 6 -11.91 14.76 55.85
N ARG A 7 -13.16 15.21 55.99
CA ARG A 7 -14.13 15.29 54.87
C ARG A 7 -13.74 16.40 53.87
N LYS A 8 -13.20 17.53 54.35
CA LYS A 8 -12.71 18.64 53.51
C LYS A 8 -11.42 18.28 52.77
N HIS A 9 -10.48 17.60 53.42
CA HIS A 9 -9.25 17.07 52.80
C HIS A 9 -9.53 15.98 51.76
N GLY A 10 -10.46 15.05 52.03
CA GLY A 10 -10.89 14.05 51.06
C GLY A 10 -11.49 14.67 49.79
N SER A 11 -12.23 15.77 49.91
CA SER A 11 -12.80 16.49 48.76
C SER A 11 -11.73 17.23 47.94
N ALA A 12 -10.75 17.86 48.58
CA ALA A 12 -9.67 18.58 47.89
C ALA A 12 -8.73 17.62 47.13
N LEU A 13 -8.36 16.49 47.75
CA LEU A 13 -7.57 15.43 47.11
C LEU A 13 -8.32 14.79 45.93
N ARG A 14 -9.64 14.61 46.06
CA ARG A 14 -10.49 14.11 44.96
C ARG A 14 -10.55 15.10 43.80
N GLY A 15 -10.62 16.41 44.06
CA GLY A 15 -10.55 17.44 43.03
C GLY A 15 -9.21 17.45 42.29
N LEU A 16 -8.10 17.39 43.03
CA LEU A 16 -6.75 17.28 42.47
C LEU A 16 -6.56 16.00 41.63
N ALA A 17 -7.10 14.87 42.10
CA ALA A 17 -7.04 13.61 41.36
C ALA A 17 -7.83 13.69 40.03
N VAL A 18 -8.98 14.37 40.02
CA VAL A 18 -9.77 14.57 38.79
C VAL A 18 -9.03 15.48 37.81
N VAL A 19 -8.48 16.61 38.28
CA VAL A 19 -7.75 17.55 37.41
C VAL A 19 -6.45 16.91 36.90
N GLY A 20 -5.70 16.23 37.76
CA GLY A 20 -4.49 15.51 37.38
C GLY A 20 -4.77 14.39 36.39
N GLY A 21 -5.85 13.62 36.61
CA GLY A 21 -6.31 12.60 35.67
C GLY A 21 -6.70 13.19 34.31
N ALA A 22 -7.47 14.27 34.29
CA ALA A 22 -7.86 14.96 33.06
C ALA A 22 -6.63 15.47 32.28
N LEU A 23 -5.64 16.05 32.97
CA LEU A 23 -4.41 16.51 32.35
C LEU A 23 -3.59 15.35 31.78
N ALA A 24 -3.49 14.23 32.51
CA ALA A 24 -2.81 13.04 32.04
C ALA A 24 -3.48 12.43 30.80
N THR A 25 -4.82 12.36 30.78
CA THR A 25 -5.57 11.90 29.61
C THR A 25 -5.36 12.83 28.41
N ALA A 26 -5.41 14.15 28.61
CA ALA A 26 -5.14 15.11 27.54
C ALA A 26 -3.73 14.94 26.95
N ALA A 27 -2.72 14.78 27.81
CA ALA A 27 -1.35 14.51 27.37
C ALA A 27 -1.24 13.18 26.61
N ALA A 28 -1.88 12.12 27.11
CA ALA A 28 -1.89 10.81 26.45
C ALA A 28 -2.55 10.87 25.06
N VAL A 29 -3.67 11.59 24.94
CA VAL A 29 -4.35 11.80 23.65
C VAL A 29 -3.48 12.58 22.69
N ALA A 30 -2.79 13.64 23.16
CA ALA A 30 -1.88 14.41 22.32
C ALA A 30 -0.74 13.55 21.78
N VAL A 31 -0.09 12.74 22.63
CA VAL A 31 0.97 11.82 22.20
C VAL A 31 0.44 10.77 21.23
N GLY A 32 -0.72 10.18 21.53
CA GLY A 32 -1.38 9.20 20.66
C GLY A 32 -1.70 9.78 19.28
N ALA A 33 -2.20 11.02 19.22
CA ALA A 33 -2.48 11.71 17.96
C ALA A 33 -1.20 11.94 17.15
N VAL A 34 -0.11 12.38 17.79
CA VAL A 34 1.19 12.56 17.12
C VAL A 34 1.68 11.23 16.54
N LEU A 35 1.68 10.15 17.35
CA LEU A 35 2.09 8.82 16.88
C LEU A 35 1.21 8.31 15.74
N ALA A 36 -0.11 8.53 15.81
CA ALA A 36 -1.04 8.16 14.76
C ALA A 36 -0.74 8.89 13.44
N VAL A 37 -0.39 10.17 13.49
CA VAL A 37 0.00 10.94 12.29
C VAL A 37 1.27 10.39 11.67
N PHE A 38 2.30 10.10 12.47
CA PHE A 38 3.54 9.51 11.95
C PHE A 38 3.32 8.13 11.32
N PHE A 39 2.50 7.31 11.98
CA PHE A 39 2.12 6.01 11.45
C PHE A 39 1.35 6.14 10.14
N ALA A 40 0.34 7.00 10.09
CA ALA A 40 -0.44 7.26 8.89
C ALA A 40 0.43 7.77 7.73
N ALA A 41 1.35 8.71 8.00
CA ALA A 41 2.29 9.20 7.00
C ALA A 41 3.16 8.07 6.44
N THR A 42 3.67 7.18 7.30
CA THR A 42 4.47 6.03 6.89
C THR A 42 3.67 5.07 6.01
N VAL A 43 2.43 4.78 6.41
CA VAL A 43 1.51 3.91 5.64
C VAL A 43 1.22 4.52 4.26
N VAL A 44 1.01 5.84 4.19
CA VAL A 44 0.79 6.54 2.91
C VAL A 44 2.00 6.37 1.99
N VAL A 45 3.22 6.56 2.49
CA VAL A 45 4.44 6.37 1.69
C VAL A 45 4.54 4.95 1.15
N ILE A 46 4.31 3.94 2.01
CA ILE A 46 4.34 2.54 1.59
C ILE A 46 3.25 2.26 0.56
N ALA A 47 2.03 2.76 0.76
CA ALA A 47 0.91 2.56 -0.16
C ALA A 47 1.20 3.18 -1.52
N VAL A 48 1.79 4.38 -1.56
CA VAL A 48 2.20 5.04 -2.82
C VAL A 48 3.28 4.20 -3.53
N MET A 49 4.31 3.76 -2.83
CA MET A 49 5.38 2.94 -3.41
C MET A 49 4.86 1.60 -3.91
N ALA A 50 4.05 0.90 -3.11
CA ALA A 50 3.44 -0.37 -3.48
C ALA A 50 2.52 -0.19 -4.71
N SER A 51 1.71 0.88 -4.75
CA SER A 51 0.85 1.18 -5.90
C SER A 51 1.66 1.44 -7.17
N ALA A 52 2.75 2.21 -7.07
CA ALA A 52 3.64 2.46 -8.20
C ALA A 52 4.28 1.16 -8.71
N LEU A 53 4.79 0.31 -7.82
CA LEU A 53 5.37 -0.98 -8.18
C LEU A 53 4.33 -1.91 -8.84
N LEU A 54 3.12 -1.98 -8.28
CA LEU A 54 2.03 -2.79 -8.85
C LEU A 54 1.58 -2.27 -10.22
N ALA A 55 1.51 -0.95 -10.40
CA ALA A 55 1.19 -0.34 -11.69
C ALA A 55 2.25 -0.69 -12.75
N LEU A 56 3.54 -0.58 -12.41
CA LEU A 56 4.64 -0.96 -13.30
C LEU A 56 4.63 -2.46 -13.61
N ALA A 57 4.44 -3.31 -12.60
CA ALA A 57 4.34 -4.75 -12.79
C ALA A 57 3.16 -5.12 -13.70
N GLY A 58 2.00 -4.51 -13.48
CA GLY A 58 0.83 -4.68 -14.34
C GLY A 58 1.09 -4.23 -15.78
N LEU A 59 1.76 -3.10 -15.97
CA LEU A 59 2.13 -2.60 -17.30
C LEU A 59 3.12 -3.54 -18.00
N ALA A 60 4.12 -4.04 -17.28
CA ALA A 60 5.11 -4.99 -17.81
C ALA A 60 4.46 -6.31 -18.25
N LEU A 61 3.53 -6.83 -17.44
CA LEU A 61 2.75 -8.03 -17.80
C LEU A 61 1.86 -7.78 -19.03
N ARG A 62 1.22 -6.61 -19.10
CA ARG A 62 0.39 -6.22 -20.25
C ARG A 62 1.24 -6.07 -21.53
N ALA A 63 2.44 -5.49 -21.42
CA ALA A 63 3.39 -5.37 -22.53
C ALA A 63 3.88 -6.74 -23.00
N LYS A 64 4.21 -7.66 -22.08
CA LYS A 64 4.56 -9.04 -22.41
C LYS A 64 3.44 -9.74 -23.17
N LYS A 65 2.20 -9.63 -22.69
CA LYS A 65 1.03 -10.20 -23.37
C LYS A 65 0.82 -9.62 -24.77
N ALA A 66 0.93 -8.30 -24.91
CA ALA A 66 0.81 -7.63 -26.20
C ALA A 66 1.91 -8.04 -27.18
N ARG A 67 3.14 -8.27 -26.70
CA ARG A 67 4.25 -8.76 -27.51
C ARG A 67 4.04 -10.21 -27.95
N ALA A 68 3.65 -11.11 -27.05
CA ALA A 68 3.36 -12.49 -27.41
C ALA A 68 2.27 -12.59 -28.48
N GLN A 69 1.21 -11.78 -28.37
CA GLN A 69 0.14 -11.73 -29.36
C GLN A 69 0.59 -11.12 -30.71
N ARG A 70 1.61 -10.25 -30.72
CA ARG A 70 2.24 -9.77 -31.95
C ARG A 70 3.11 -10.82 -32.58
N ASP A 71 3.91 -11.55 -31.79
CA ASP A 71 4.78 -12.63 -32.26
C ASP A 71 3.94 -13.76 -32.89
N ASP A 72 2.75 -14.08 -32.34
CA ASP A 72 1.78 -15.00 -32.95
C ASP A 72 1.27 -14.56 -34.34
N GLY A 73 1.38 -13.27 -34.67
CA GLY A 73 0.99 -12.67 -35.95
C GLY A 73 2.16 -12.37 -36.90
N VAL A 74 3.41 -12.61 -36.49
CA VAL A 74 4.58 -12.41 -37.35
C VAL A 74 4.75 -13.63 -38.24
N ILE A 75 4.58 -13.43 -39.55
CA ILE A 75 4.93 -14.41 -40.57
C ILE A 75 6.45 -14.30 -40.77
N GLU A 76 7.22 -15.20 -40.17
CA GLU A 76 8.67 -15.26 -40.39
C GLU A 76 8.93 -15.78 -41.82
N ALA A 77 9.36 -14.88 -42.70
CA ALA A 77 9.86 -15.24 -44.01
C ALA A 77 11.34 -15.65 -43.87
N ARG A 78 11.60 -16.96 -43.80
CA ARG A 78 12.97 -17.48 -43.72
C ARG A 78 13.48 -17.77 -45.12
N HIS A 79 14.58 -17.11 -45.49
CA HIS A 79 15.27 -17.36 -46.74
C HIS A 79 16.09 -18.64 -46.61
N LEU A 80 15.61 -19.74 -47.19
CA LEU A 80 16.23 -21.08 -47.05
C LEU A 80 17.36 -21.33 -48.07
N GLY A 81 17.83 -20.29 -48.76
CA GLY A 81 18.80 -20.40 -49.85
C GLY A 81 18.13 -20.70 -51.19
N GLY A 82 18.63 -20.07 -52.25
CA GLY A 82 18.01 -20.07 -53.59
C GLY A 82 17.13 -18.84 -53.85
N HIS A 83 16.14 -18.95 -54.75
CA HIS A 83 15.18 -17.88 -55.10
C HIS A 83 13.83 -17.99 -54.36
N HIS A 84 13.73 -18.82 -53.33
CA HIS A 84 12.48 -19.14 -52.66
C HIS A 84 12.43 -18.56 -51.25
N TRP A 85 11.42 -17.71 -51.02
CA TRP A 85 11.03 -17.24 -49.69
C TRP A 85 9.84 -18.06 -49.21
N VAL A 86 9.96 -18.68 -48.03
CA VAL A 86 8.87 -19.45 -47.43
C VAL A 86 8.42 -18.75 -46.14
N ALA A 87 7.13 -18.48 -46.07
CA ALA A 87 6.44 -17.92 -44.91
C ALA A 87 6.10 -19.04 -43.93
N TYR A 88 6.77 -19.07 -42.77
CA TYR A 88 6.42 -19.95 -41.65
C TYR A 88 5.49 -19.21 -40.67
N GLY A 89 4.60 -19.93 -39.97
CA GLY A 89 3.64 -19.35 -39.00
C GLY A 89 2.15 -19.42 -39.39
N TRP A 90 1.81 -19.83 -40.62
CA TRP A 90 0.40 -20.05 -41.02
C TRP A 90 -0.10 -21.47 -40.69
N ASN A 91 0.77 -22.47 -40.81
CA ASN A 91 0.39 -23.88 -40.75
C ASN A 91 0.25 -24.41 -39.31
N GLU A 92 0.97 -23.87 -38.33
CA GLU A 92 0.80 -24.27 -36.91
C GLU A 92 -0.56 -23.87 -36.32
N ARG A 93 -1.33 -23.02 -37.02
CA ARG A 93 -2.63 -22.49 -36.59
C ARG A 93 -3.84 -23.35 -37.01
N GLN A 94 -3.70 -24.17 -38.05
CA GLN A 94 -4.78 -25.01 -38.60
C GLN A 94 -4.89 -26.39 -37.92
N GLY A 95 -3.92 -26.74 -37.06
CA GLY A 95 -3.85 -28.04 -36.39
C GLY A 95 -4.29 -28.08 -34.92
N ARG A 96 -4.97 -27.04 -34.42
CA ARG A 96 -5.54 -27.01 -33.06
C ARG A 96 -7.06 -26.92 -33.11
#